data_AF-A0A103ELM0-F1
#
_entry.id   AF-A0A103ELM0-F1
#
_cell.length_a   1.000
_cell.length_b   1.000
_cell.length_c   1.000
_cell.angle_alpha   90.00
_cell.angle_beta   90.00
_cell.angle_gamma   90.00
#
_symmetry.space_group_name_H-M   'P 1'
#
loop_
_entity.id
_entity.type
_entity.pdbx_description
1 polymer ?
#
loop_
_entity_poly.entity_id
_entity_poly.type
_entity_poly.pdbx_seq_one_letter_code
_entity_poly.pdbx_strand_id
1 'polypeptide(L)'
;MTKIQNERDEREAKAEQIAAQMPEDRGGILCEARAAIDAMNDAVLASDDDAAEAAALRYEAAIWKLNGKTYFGCMAGPDSGGVIARKACSAPDGTAPKWGQAGEFVATVQGMRALVSVSEGFGVRSTHFEFRAVDLDRPFISQTGYRSHFASPVGGATVKEAVEGMLAKLMAEGMCMVSDDYRVRRAEDARPWLAELAAPPVEAFADATGQLGFAF
;
A
#
# COMPACT_ATOMS: atom_id res chain seq x y z
N MET A 1 -24.54 -18.30 21.39
CA MET A 1 -23.38 -17.63 20.74
C MET A 1 -23.89 -16.50 19.87
N THR A 2 -23.19 -15.36 19.84
CA THR A 2 -23.54 -14.21 18.98
C THR A 2 -23.00 -14.46 17.57
N LYS A 3 -23.61 -13.85 16.54
CA LYS A 3 -23.18 -13.96 15.14
C LYS A 3 -21.68 -13.66 14.96
N ILE A 4 -21.20 -12.61 15.64
CA ILE A 4 -19.80 -12.16 15.61
C ILE A 4 -18.84 -13.22 16.18
N GLN A 5 -19.26 -13.92 17.24
CA GLN A 5 -18.44 -14.98 17.84
C GLN A 5 -18.28 -16.15 16.85
N ASN A 6 -19.36 -16.54 16.17
CA ASN A 6 -19.30 -17.62 15.18
C ASN A 6 -18.38 -17.27 14.00
N GLU A 7 -18.47 -16.06 13.45
CA GLU A 7 -17.62 -15.61 12.34
C GLU A 7 -16.12 -15.60 12.71
N ARG A 8 -15.81 -15.21 13.96
CA ARG A 8 -14.42 -15.25 14.45
C ARG A 8 -13.92 -16.69 14.58
N ASP A 9 -14.72 -17.57 15.18
CA ASP A 9 -14.34 -18.96 15.41
C ASP A 9 -14.17 -19.71 14.08
N GLU A 10 -15.01 -19.42 13.07
CA GLU A 10 -14.87 -19.93 11.70
C GLU A 10 -13.57 -19.45 11.03
N ARG A 11 -13.23 -18.17 11.20
CA ARG A 11 -11.97 -17.62 10.66
C ARG A 11 -10.75 -18.29 11.29
N GLU A 12 -10.74 -18.47 12.61
CA GLU A 12 -9.63 -19.13 13.30
C GLU A 12 -9.52 -20.62 12.93
N ALA A 13 -10.64 -21.33 12.79
CA ALA A 13 -10.64 -22.73 12.34
C ALA A 13 -10.07 -22.87 10.92
N LYS A 14 -10.41 -21.94 10.01
CA LYS A 14 -9.86 -21.90 8.65
C LYS A 14 -8.36 -21.61 8.66
N ALA A 15 -7.93 -20.66 9.49
CA ALA A 15 -6.51 -20.34 9.67
C ALA A 15 -5.72 -21.55 10.17
N GLU A 16 -6.25 -22.27 11.16
CA GLU A 16 -5.64 -23.49 11.70
C GLU A 16 -5.47 -24.57 10.63
N GLN A 17 -6.51 -24.84 9.84
CA GLN A 17 -6.46 -25.85 8.77
C GLN A 17 -5.37 -25.53 7.73
N ILE A 18 -5.25 -24.26 7.33
CA ILE A 18 -4.24 -23.82 6.36
C ILE A 18 -2.84 -23.85 6.99
N ALA A 19 -2.72 -23.34 8.23
CA ALA A 19 -1.45 -23.21 8.95
C ALA A 19 -0.85 -24.55 9.37
N ALA A 20 -1.65 -25.61 9.46
CA ALA A 20 -1.20 -26.98 9.73
C ALA A 20 -0.26 -27.53 8.66
N GLN A 21 -0.28 -26.97 7.45
CA GLN A 21 0.60 -27.36 6.34
C GLN A 21 1.90 -26.54 6.29
N MET A 22 2.02 -25.49 7.11
CA MET A 22 3.18 -24.61 7.15
C MET A 22 4.26 -25.16 8.07
N PRO A 23 5.54 -24.78 7.86
CA PRO A 23 6.61 -25.05 8.83
C PRO A 23 6.29 -24.55 10.24
N GLU A 24 6.95 -25.10 11.25
CA GLU A 24 6.81 -24.69 12.65
C GLU A 24 7.80 -23.59 13.05
N ASP A 25 8.93 -23.48 12.36
CA ASP A 25 9.92 -22.45 12.65
C ASP A 25 9.54 -21.11 12.02
N ARG A 26 9.93 -20.02 12.70
CA ARG A 26 9.62 -18.65 12.28
C ARG A 26 10.09 -18.35 10.85
N GLY A 27 11.27 -18.84 10.46
CA GLY A 27 11.82 -18.58 9.13
C GLY A 27 10.95 -19.21 8.05
N GLY A 28 10.59 -20.48 8.22
CA GLY A 28 9.70 -21.20 7.31
C GLY A 28 8.31 -20.55 7.18
N ILE A 29 7.72 -20.09 8.28
CA ILE A 29 6.42 -19.39 8.22
C ILE A 29 6.53 -18.07 7.44
N LEU A 30 7.65 -17.34 7.56
CA LEU A 30 7.87 -16.11 6.79
C LEU A 30 8.10 -16.38 5.31
N CYS A 31 8.72 -17.51 4.95
CA CYS A 31 8.80 -17.95 3.56
C CYS A 31 7.42 -18.25 2.97
N GLU A 32 6.54 -18.91 3.74
CA GLU A 32 5.14 -19.14 3.33
C GLU A 32 4.37 -17.83 3.16
N ALA A 33 4.56 -16.87 4.06
CA ALA A 33 3.96 -15.54 3.96
C ALA A 33 4.39 -14.82 2.67
N ARG A 34 5.68 -14.88 2.31
CA ARG A 34 6.19 -14.31 1.06
C ARG A 34 5.59 -15.01 -0.17
N ALA A 35 5.59 -16.34 -0.17
CA ALA A 35 5.05 -17.11 -1.28
C ALA A 35 3.55 -16.86 -1.49
N ALA A 36 2.80 -16.63 -0.41
CA ALA A 36 1.40 -16.25 -0.47
C ALA A 36 1.19 -14.87 -1.13
N ILE A 37 2.04 -13.87 -0.82
CA ILE A 37 2.01 -12.55 -1.49
C ILE A 37 2.33 -12.69 -2.98
N ASP A 38 3.35 -13.49 -3.32
CA ASP A 38 3.70 -13.74 -4.71
C ASP A 38 2.54 -14.38 -5.48
N ALA A 39 1.89 -15.39 -4.89
CA ALA A 39 0.72 -16.03 -5.47
C ALA A 39 -0.49 -15.09 -5.60
N MET A 40 -0.71 -14.21 -4.62
CA MET A 40 -1.77 -13.21 -4.67
C MET A 40 -1.54 -12.22 -5.81
N ASN A 41 -0.31 -11.73 -5.96
CA ASN A 41 0.06 -10.84 -7.05
C ASN A 41 -0.17 -11.47 -8.41
N ASP A 42 0.29 -12.70 -8.59
CA ASP A 42 0.16 -13.42 -9.87
C ASP A 42 -1.32 -13.68 -10.20
N ALA A 43 -2.14 -14.02 -9.19
CA ALA A 43 -3.58 -14.20 -9.35
C ALA A 43 -4.30 -12.89 -9.75
N VAL A 44 -3.99 -11.76 -9.11
CA VAL A 44 -4.56 -10.45 -9.50
C VAL A 44 -4.16 -10.09 -10.93
N LEU A 45 -2.91 -10.31 -11.31
CA LEU A 45 -2.46 -10.07 -12.69
C LEU A 45 -3.16 -10.99 -13.70
N ALA A 46 -3.53 -12.21 -13.30
CA ALA A 46 -4.34 -13.12 -14.10
C ALA A 46 -5.85 -12.81 -14.07
N SER A 47 -6.30 -11.83 -13.27
CA SER A 47 -7.73 -11.59 -12.97
C SER A 47 -8.44 -12.82 -12.39
N ASP A 48 -7.74 -13.61 -11.58
CA ASP A 48 -8.27 -14.78 -10.89
C ASP A 48 -8.58 -14.44 -9.43
N ASP A 49 -9.80 -13.97 -9.19
CA ASP A 49 -10.25 -13.50 -7.88
C ASP A 49 -10.27 -14.64 -6.84
N ASP A 50 -10.62 -15.86 -7.24
CA ASP A 50 -10.67 -17.02 -6.34
C ASP A 50 -9.26 -17.43 -5.89
N ALA A 51 -8.29 -17.43 -6.81
CA ALA A 51 -6.90 -17.69 -6.48
C ALA A 51 -6.30 -16.58 -5.61
N ALA A 52 -6.65 -15.32 -5.87
CA ALA A 52 -6.20 -14.19 -5.05
C ALA A 52 -6.75 -14.28 -3.62
N GLU A 53 -8.03 -14.61 -3.44
CA GLU A 53 -8.63 -14.83 -2.11
C GLU A 53 -7.96 -16.01 -1.39
N ALA A 54 -7.72 -17.12 -2.08
CA ALA A 54 -7.03 -18.28 -1.51
C ALA A 54 -5.60 -17.95 -1.06
N ALA A 55 -4.86 -17.18 -1.85
CA ALA A 55 -3.50 -16.75 -1.52
C ALA A 55 -3.49 -15.81 -0.30
N ALA A 56 -4.42 -14.86 -0.23
CA ALA A 56 -4.51 -13.97 0.92
C ALA A 56 -4.91 -14.70 2.22
N LEU A 57 -5.78 -15.71 2.14
CA LEU A 57 -6.08 -16.58 3.29
C LEU A 57 -4.85 -17.34 3.78
N ARG A 58 -3.94 -17.76 2.87
CA ARG A 58 -2.65 -18.34 3.25
C ARG A 58 -1.77 -17.33 3.98
N TYR A 59 -1.70 -16.09 3.51
CA TYR A 59 -0.95 -15.04 4.19
C TYR A 59 -1.52 -14.75 5.59
N GLU A 60 -2.86 -14.66 5.73
CA GLU A 60 -3.51 -14.49 7.03
C GLU A 60 -3.27 -15.65 7.99
N ALA A 61 -3.24 -16.89 7.49
CA ALA A 61 -2.91 -18.07 8.29
C ALA A 61 -1.46 -18.06 8.78
N ALA A 62 -0.52 -17.55 7.98
CA ALA A 62 0.87 -17.34 8.40
C ALA A 62 0.96 -16.30 9.53
N ILE A 63 0.23 -15.18 9.42
CA ILE A 63 0.12 -14.18 10.51
C ILE A 63 -0.43 -14.80 11.78
N TRP A 64 -1.52 -15.57 11.67
CA TRP A 64 -2.14 -16.26 12.80
C TRP A 64 -1.16 -17.22 13.49
N LYS A 65 -0.42 -18.02 12.73
CA LYS A 65 0.58 -18.96 13.25
C LYS A 65 1.73 -18.21 13.94
N LEU A 66 2.26 -17.15 13.32
CA LEU A 66 3.30 -16.29 13.90
C LEU A 66 2.85 -15.61 15.19
N ASN A 67 1.56 -15.30 15.30
CA ASN A 67 1.00 -14.63 16.46
C ASN A 67 0.59 -15.59 17.60
N GLY A 68 1.08 -16.84 17.57
CA GLY A 68 0.77 -17.83 18.61
C GLY A 68 -0.61 -18.44 18.47
N LYS A 69 -1.08 -18.64 17.23
CA LYS A 69 -2.37 -19.28 16.91
C LYS A 69 -3.59 -18.47 17.35
N THR A 70 -3.52 -17.15 17.16
CA THR A 70 -4.66 -16.24 17.37
C THR A 70 -4.54 -14.98 16.52
N TYR A 71 -5.66 -14.39 16.12
CA TYR A 71 -5.66 -13.05 15.51
C TYR A 71 -5.66 -11.92 16.55
N PHE A 72 -5.95 -12.22 17.82
CA PHE A 72 -6.03 -11.20 18.85
C PHE A 72 -4.66 -10.52 19.04
N GLY A 73 -4.65 -9.19 18.99
CA GLY A 73 -3.42 -8.41 19.17
C GLY A 73 -2.36 -8.63 18.09
N CYS A 74 -2.69 -9.17 16.91
CA CYS A 74 -1.71 -9.45 15.85
C CYS A 74 -1.01 -8.21 15.27
N MET A 75 -1.50 -7.01 15.61
CA MET A 75 -0.91 -5.71 15.27
C MET A 75 -0.63 -4.83 16.50
N ALA A 76 -0.66 -5.39 17.72
CA ALA A 76 -0.59 -4.63 18.97
C ALA A 76 0.81 -4.08 19.28
N GLY A 77 1.88 -4.70 18.76
CA GLY A 77 3.23 -4.26 19.01
C GLY A 77 4.28 -4.83 18.05
N PRO A 78 5.55 -4.44 18.21
CA PRO A 78 6.65 -4.82 17.30
C PRO A 78 6.84 -6.33 17.13
N ASP A 79 6.53 -7.10 18.18
CA ASP A 79 6.68 -8.57 18.21
C ASP A 79 5.39 -9.32 17.84
N SER A 80 4.30 -8.62 17.52
CA SER A 80 3.06 -9.25 17.08
C SER A 80 3.24 -9.88 15.69
N GLY A 81 2.61 -11.03 15.46
CA GLY A 81 2.82 -11.82 14.24
C GLY A 81 2.54 -11.05 12.94
N GLY A 82 1.52 -10.19 12.93
CA GLY A 82 1.19 -9.37 11.75
C GLY A 82 2.20 -8.25 11.51
N VAL A 83 2.78 -7.67 12.55
CA VAL A 83 3.85 -6.66 12.42
C VAL A 83 5.12 -7.30 11.90
N ILE A 84 5.48 -8.47 12.42
CA ILE A 84 6.63 -9.26 11.96
C ILE A 84 6.46 -9.66 10.49
N ALA A 85 5.32 -10.26 10.12
CA ALA A 85 5.05 -10.70 8.75
C ALA A 85 5.11 -9.54 7.77
N ARG A 86 4.41 -8.43 8.08
CA ARG A 86 4.41 -7.22 7.26
C ARG A 86 5.81 -6.67 7.06
N LYS A 87 6.59 -6.48 8.15
CA LYS A 87 7.96 -5.96 8.05
C LYS A 87 8.85 -6.86 7.21
N ALA A 88 8.76 -8.17 7.42
CA ALA A 88 9.53 -9.13 6.64
C ALA A 88 9.12 -9.10 5.17
N CYS A 89 7.82 -8.93 4.89
CA CYS A 89 7.26 -9.00 3.56
C CYS A 89 7.21 -7.66 2.80
N SER A 90 7.50 -6.52 3.41
CA SER A 90 7.45 -5.22 2.73
C SER A 90 8.34 -5.17 1.49
N ALA A 91 7.93 -4.36 0.51
CA ALA A 91 8.79 -3.97 -0.60
C ALA A 91 9.94 -3.09 -0.08
N PRO A 92 11.13 -3.14 -0.72
CA PRO A 92 12.17 -2.17 -0.45
C PRO A 92 11.70 -0.75 -0.73
N ASP A 93 12.23 0.22 0.02
CA ASP A 93 11.96 1.63 -0.19
C ASP A 93 12.20 2.05 -1.65
N GLY A 94 11.27 2.83 -2.20
CA GLY A 94 11.32 3.29 -3.59
C GLY A 94 10.87 2.26 -4.63
N THR A 95 10.64 1.00 -4.24
CA THR A 95 10.16 -0.05 -5.13
C THR A 95 8.65 -0.19 -5.03
N ALA A 96 7.96 -0.18 -6.17
CA ALA A 96 6.52 -0.41 -6.19
C ALA A 96 6.20 -1.80 -5.62
N PRO A 97 5.30 -1.90 -4.62
CA PRO A 97 4.96 -3.18 -4.02
C PRO A 97 4.12 -4.04 -4.96
N LYS A 98 4.14 -5.36 -4.71
CA LYS A 98 3.19 -6.31 -5.27
C LYS A 98 1.80 -6.11 -4.65
N TRP A 99 0.74 -6.65 -5.28
CA TRP A 99 -0.52 -6.81 -4.57
C TRP A 99 -0.33 -7.72 -3.37
N GLY A 100 -0.90 -7.36 -2.22
CA GLY A 100 -0.68 -8.08 -0.96
C GLY A 100 0.55 -7.60 -0.17
N GLN A 101 1.24 -6.56 -0.64
CA GLN A 101 2.51 -6.12 -0.07
C GLN A 101 2.45 -4.66 0.40
N ALA A 102 2.96 -4.40 1.60
CA ALA A 102 3.19 -3.04 2.06
C ALA A 102 4.46 -2.46 1.43
N GLY A 103 4.50 -1.15 1.20
CA GLY A 103 5.68 -0.49 0.64
C GLY A 103 5.45 0.98 0.36
N GLU A 104 6.54 1.69 0.09
CA GLU A 104 6.51 3.08 -0.34
C GLU A 104 7.29 3.26 -1.64
N PHE A 105 6.73 3.99 -2.61
CA PHE A 105 7.37 4.28 -3.89
C PHE A 105 6.92 5.63 -4.44
N VAL A 106 7.62 6.16 -5.44
CA VAL A 106 7.20 7.38 -6.14
C VAL A 106 6.47 7.02 -7.42
N ALA A 107 5.24 7.50 -7.57
CA ALA A 107 4.51 7.51 -8.83
C ALA A 107 4.64 8.88 -9.50
N THR A 108 4.80 8.89 -10.82
CA THR A 108 4.88 10.12 -11.62
C THR A 108 3.81 10.08 -12.71
N VAL A 109 2.90 11.04 -12.69
CA VAL A 109 1.82 11.17 -13.68
C VAL A 109 1.80 12.60 -14.20
N GLN A 110 2.00 12.77 -15.51
CA GLN A 110 2.03 14.09 -16.17
C GLN A 110 2.91 15.12 -15.43
N GLY A 111 4.11 14.71 -15.03
CA GLY A 111 5.07 15.58 -14.32
C GLY A 111 4.80 15.78 -12.82
N MET A 112 3.63 15.39 -12.30
CA MET A 112 3.35 15.40 -10.86
C MET A 112 3.94 14.15 -10.20
N ARG A 113 4.78 14.34 -9.17
CA ARG A 113 5.31 13.25 -8.34
C ARG A 113 4.56 13.13 -7.02
N ALA A 114 4.11 11.91 -6.73
CA ALA A 114 3.50 11.56 -5.45
C ALA A 114 4.31 10.44 -4.79
N LEU A 115 4.66 10.62 -3.52
CA LEU A 115 5.06 9.52 -2.65
C LEU A 115 3.80 8.73 -2.33
N VAL A 116 3.80 7.47 -2.71
CA VAL A 116 2.71 6.54 -2.51
C VAL A 116 3.10 5.60 -1.38
N SER A 117 2.33 5.63 -0.29
CA SER A 117 2.43 4.62 0.77
C SER A 117 1.30 3.61 0.56
N VAL A 118 1.65 2.34 0.39
CA VAL A 118 0.72 1.23 0.27
C VAL A 118 0.71 0.51 1.60
N SER A 119 -0.45 0.50 2.25
CA SER A 119 -0.69 -0.25 3.47
C SER A 119 -1.86 -1.20 3.25
N GLU A 120 -1.73 -2.42 3.72
CA GLU A 120 -2.87 -3.33 3.74
C GLU A 120 -3.84 -2.89 4.83
N GLY A 121 -5.08 -2.62 4.45
CA GLY A 121 -6.21 -2.86 5.35
C GLY A 121 -6.40 -4.37 5.44
N PHE A 122 -6.72 -4.89 6.62
CA PHE A 122 -6.93 -6.34 6.80
C PHE A 122 -7.86 -6.94 5.72
N GLY A 123 -7.39 -7.98 5.02
CA GLY A 123 -8.14 -8.75 4.04
C GLY A 123 -7.94 -8.32 2.58
N VAL A 124 -8.26 -9.23 1.67
CA VAL A 124 -8.02 -9.19 0.20
C VAL A 124 -8.76 -8.05 -0.53
N ARG A 125 -9.71 -7.41 0.15
CA ARG A 125 -10.79 -6.65 -0.53
C ARG A 125 -10.52 -5.17 -0.68
N SER A 126 -9.56 -4.61 0.06
CA SER A 126 -9.31 -3.17 0.03
C SER A 126 -7.86 -2.84 0.39
N THR A 127 -7.12 -2.31 -0.58
CA THR A 127 -5.81 -1.72 -0.38
C THR A 127 -5.95 -0.24 -0.01
N HIS A 128 -5.19 0.20 0.99
CA HIS A 128 -5.15 1.61 1.39
C HIS A 128 -3.93 2.29 0.79
N PHE A 129 -4.19 3.29 -0.04
CA PHE A 129 -3.19 4.16 -0.64
C PHE A 129 -3.17 5.50 0.05
N GLU A 130 -1.98 5.97 0.37
CA GLU A 130 -1.77 7.35 0.78
C GLU A 130 -0.84 8.05 -0.20
N PHE A 131 -1.29 9.19 -0.70
CA PHE A 131 -0.54 10.04 -1.61
C PHE A 131 0.00 11.23 -0.85
N ARG A 132 1.29 11.50 -0.96
CA ARG A 132 1.97 12.68 -0.41
C ARG A 132 2.69 13.44 -1.52
N ALA A 133 2.58 14.75 -1.50
CA ALA A 133 3.30 15.60 -2.44
C ALA A 133 4.81 15.45 -2.22
N VAL A 134 5.55 15.20 -3.30
CA VAL A 134 7.03 15.24 -3.30
C VAL A 134 7.51 16.65 -3.61
N ASP A 135 6.91 17.28 -4.62
CA ASP A 135 7.25 18.63 -5.09
C ASP A 135 6.28 19.64 -4.44
N LEU A 136 6.65 20.16 -3.27
CA LEU A 136 5.78 21.02 -2.44
C LEU A 136 5.51 22.41 -3.05
N ASP A 137 6.35 22.82 -3.99
CA ASP A 137 6.29 24.05 -4.79
C ASP A 137 5.49 23.88 -6.09
N ARG A 138 4.87 22.71 -6.32
CA ARG A 138 4.06 22.41 -7.52
C ARG A 138 2.61 22.06 -7.18
N PRO A 139 1.67 22.13 -8.15
CA PRO A 139 0.31 21.68 -7.94
C PRO A 139 0.23 20.19 -7.56
N PHE A 140 -0.73 19.88 -6.69
CA PHE A 140 -1.01 18.54 -6.21
C PHE A 140 -2.53 18.31 -6.14
N ILE A 141 -2.95 17.05 -6.04
CA ILE A 141 -4.35 16.61 -5.94
C ILE A 141 -5.04 16.95 -4.59
N SER A 142 -4.37 17.71 -3.72
CA SER A 142 -4.86 18.12 -2.39
C SER A 142 -4.08 19.32 -1.84
N GLN A 143 -4.78 20.31 -1.30
CA GLN A 143 -4.19 21.51 -0.70
C GLN A 143 -3.31 21.19 0.54
N THR A 144 -3.52 20.03 1.17
CA THR A 144 -2.72 19.60 2.33
C THR A 144 -1.44 18.86 1.96
N GLY A 145 -1.19 18.66 0.66
CA GLY A 145 -0.13 17.79 0.16
C GLY A 145 -0.35 16.33 0.54
N TYR A 146 -1.57 15.94 0.94
CA TYR A 146 -1.92 14.56 1.31
C TYR A 146 -3.34 14.20 0.88
N ARG A 147 -3.51 12.96 0.38
CA ARG A 147 -4.81 12.36 0.09
C ARG A 147 -4.74 10.86 0.35
N SER A 148 -5.69 10.31 1.09
CA SER A 148 -5.88 8.87 1.21
C SER A 148 -6.92 8.37 0.22
N HIS A 149 -6.80 7.11 -0.18
CA HIS A 149 -7.75 6.45 -1.06
C HIS A 149 -7.79 4.95 -0.77
N PHE A 150 -8.99 4.37 -0.76
CA PHE A 150 -9.18 2.93 -0.66
C PHE A 150 -9.62 2.41 -2.02
N ALA A 151 -8.97 1.37 -2.50
CA ALA A 151 -9.36 0.70 -3.72
C ALA A 151 -9.14 -0.81 -3.61
N SER A 152 -9.97 -1.57 -4.30
CA SER A 152 -9.75 -3.00 -4.49
C SER A 152 -8.64 -3.23 -5.52
N PRO A 153 -7.97 -4.40 -5.49
CA PRO A 153 -7.05 -4.80 -6.54
C PRO A 153 -7.70 -4.70 -7.93
N VAL A 154 -6.91 -4.26 -8.92
CA VAL A 154 -7.35 -4.12 -10.30
C VAL A 154 -6.80 -5.29 -11.11
N GLY A 155 -7.69 -6.19 -11.54
CA GLY A 155 -7.33 -7.34 -12.35
C GLY A 155 -6.54 -6.95 -13.62
N GLY A 156 -5.45 -7.66 -13.89
CA GLY A 156 -4.60 -7.40 -15.06
C GLY A 156 -3.67 -6.19 -14.96
N ALA A 157 -3.61 -5.50 -13.81
CA ALA A 157 -2.72 -4.37 -13.59
C ALA A 157 -1.84 -4.59 -12.36
N THR A 158 -0.61 -4.07 -12.40
CA THR A 158 0.25 -3.96 -11.22
C THR A 158 -0.27 -2.86 -10.27
N VAL A 159 0.22 -2.85 -9.02
CA VAL A 159 -0.08 -1.77 -8.06
C VAL A 159 0.31 -0.40 -8.64
N LYS A 160 1.47 -0.34 -9.32
CA LYS A 160 1.96 0.90 -9.92
C LYS A 160 0.99 1.42 -10.99
N GLU A 161 0.58 0.57 -11.94
CA GLU A 161 -0.35 0.97 -13.00
C GLU A 161 -1.71 1.38 -12.45
N ALA A 162 -2.22 0.65 -11.45
CA ALA A 162 -3.48 0.99 -10.79
C ALA A 162 -3.41 2.36 -10.08
N VAL A 163 -2.30 2.62 -9.38
CA VAL A 163 -2.04 3.92 -8.73
C VAL A 163 -1.90 5.04 -9.73
N GLU A 164 -1.14 4.86 -10.82
CA GLU A 164 -0.97 5.88 -11.85
C GLU A 164 -2.31 6.21 -12.54
N GLY A 165 -3.12 5.19 -12.84
CA GLY A 165 -4.48 5.38 -13.37
C GLY A 165 -5.41 6.10 -12.39
N MET A 166 -5.27 5.86 -11.09
CA MET A 166 -6.01 6.56 -10.05
C MET A 166 -5.57 8.02 -9.94
N LEU A 167 -4.27 8.28 -9.85
CA LEU A 167 -3.72 9.64 -9.81
C LEU A 167 -4.16 10.45 -11.04
N ALA A 168 -4.13 9.87 -12.24
CA ALA A 168 -4.61 10.52 -13.45
C ALA A 168 -6.08 10.96 -13.34
N LYS A 169 -6.96 10.13 -12.74
CA LYS A 169 -8.37 10.50 -12.49
C LYS A 169 -8.48 11.63 -11.47
N LEU A 170 -7.74 11.54 -10.36
CA LEU A 170 -7.75 12.57 -9.31
C LEU A 170 -7.20 13.91 -9.82
N MET A 171 -6.20 13.90 -10.71
CA MET A 171 -5.69 15.10 -11.37
C MET A 171 -6.73 15.73 -12.29
N ALA A 172 -7.52 14.92 -13.01
CA ALA A 172 -8.60 15.41 -13.87
C ALA A 172 -9.76 16.05 -13.08
N GLU A 173 -9.95 15.68 -11.81
CA GLU A 173 -10.89 16.34 -10.89
C GLU A 173 -10.39 17.75 -10.46
N GLY A 174 -9.08 17.99 -10.55
CA GLY A 174 -8.45 19.27 -10.25
C GLY A 174 -7.17 19.13 -9.43
N MET A 175 -6.30 20.12 -9.59
CA MET A 175 -5.08 20.28 -8.80
C MET A 175 -5.04 21.66 -8.17
N CYS A 176 -4.33 21.78 -7.05
CA CYS A 176 -4.14 23.03 -6.34
C CYS A 176 -2.75 23.08 -5.70
N MET A 177 -2.29 24.28 -5.38
CA MET A 177 -1.05 24.45 -4.63
C MET A 177 -1.21 23.93 -3.21
N VAL A 178 -0.19 23.22 -2.71
CA VAL A 178 -0.09 22.91 -1.28
C VAL A 178 0.04 24.21 -0.51
N SER A 179 -0.77 24.43 0.53
CA SER A 179 -0.71 25.66 1.31
C SER A 179 0.54 25.74 2.18
N ASP A 180 1.00 26.95 2.46
CA ASP A 180 2.29 27.20 3.13
C ASP A 180 2.43 26.45 4.47
N ASP A 181 1.38 26.45 5.29
CA ASP A 181 1.34 25.72 6.58
C ASP A 181 1.62 24.23 6.43
N TYR A 182 1.18 23.62 5.33
CA TYR A 182 1.41 22.19 5.07
C TYR A 182 2.75 21.92 4.41
N ARG A 183 3.32 22.87 3.66
CA ARG A 183 4.65 22.71 3.06
C ARG A 183 5.72 22.48 4.12
N VAL A 184 5.74 23.28 5.18
CA VAL A 184 6.71 23.14 6.27
C VAL A 184 6.60 21.76 6.92
N ARG A 185 5.38 21.38 7.32
CA ARG A 185 5.14 20.07 7.95
C ARG A 185 5.52 18.89 7.05
N ARG A 186 5.28 19.00 5.75
CA ARG A 186 5.61 17.93 4.80
C ARG A 186 7.09 17.83 4.48
N ALA A 187 7.81 18.95 4.52
CA ALA A 187 9.26 18.95 4.40
C ALA A 187 9.93 18.21 5.57
N GLU A 188 9.36 18.31 6.78
CA GLU A 188 9.83 17.57 7.97
C GLU A 188 9.54 16.06 7.89
N ASP A 189 8.44 15.67 7.23
CA ASP A 189 8.04 14.27 7.00
C ASP A 189 8.79 13.58 5.83
N ALA A 190 9.75 14.26 5.19
CA ALA A 190 10.41 13.77 3.99
C ALA A 190 11.16 12.45 4.24
N ARG A 191 11.04 11.50 3.30
CA ARG A 191 11.77 10.23 3.38
C ARG A 191 13.23 10.44 2.96
N PRO A 192 14.22 9.96 3.73
CA PRO A 192 15.63 10.12 3.38
C PRO A 192 15.99 9.61 1.98
N TRP A 193 15.41 8.48 1.57
CA TRP A 193 15.67 7.87 0.25
C TRP A 193 15.12 8.68 -0.92
N LEU A 194 14.22 9.65 -0.70
CA LEU A 194 13.73 10.53 -1.78
C LEU A 194 14.80 11.52 -2.25
N ALA A 195 15.80 11.84 -1.41
CA ALA A 195 16.89 12.75 -1.78
C ALA A 195 17.76 12.21 -2.93
N GLU A 196 17.72 10.90 -3.15
CA GLU A 196 18.44 10.22 -4.24
C GLU A 196 17.71 10.31 -5.58
N LEU A 197 16.43 10.68 -5.58
CA LEU A 197 15.64 10.83 -6.80
C LEU A 197 15.90 12.19 -7.45
N ALA A 198 16.39 12.18 -8.69
CA ALA A 198 16.55 13.39 -9.48
C ALA A 198 15.23 14.19 -9.54
N ALA A 199 15.31 15.50 -9.30
CA ALA A 199 14.19 16.39 -9.55
C ALA A 199 13.86 16.37 -11.05
N PRO A 200 12.58 16.23 -11.44
CA PRO A 200 12.21 16.36 -12.84
C PRO A 200 12.54 17.77 -13.32
N PRO A 201 12.88 17.94 -14.61
CA PRO A 201 13.05 19.27 -15.18
C PRO A 201 11.82 20.15 -14.88
N VAL A 202 12.06 21.45 -14.71
CA VAL A 202 10.99 22.43 -14.48
C VAL A 202 10.18 22.53 -15.76
N GLU A 203 9.00 21.92 -15.77
CA GLU A 203 8.00 22.12 -16.81
C GLU A 203 7.01 23.18 -16.34
N ALA A 204 6.78 24.19 -17.17
CA ALA A 204 5.81 25.23 -16.88
C ALA A 204 4.41 24.62 -16.79
N PHE A 205 3.70 24.85 -15.69
CA PHE A 205 2.29 24.50 -15.57
C PHE A 205 1.44 25.75 -15.75
N ALA A 206 0.32 25.63 -16.46
CA ALA A 206 -0.69 26.67 -16.51
C ALA A 206 -1.57 26.54 -15.27
N ASP A 207 -1.67 27.60 -14.47
CA ASP A 207 -2.66 27.65 -13.39
C ASP A 207 -4.09 27.78 -13.95
N ALA A 208 -5.09 27.71 -13.07
CA ALA A 208 -6.50 27.85 -13.43
C ALA A 208 -6.86 29.22 -14.05
N THR A 209 -5.92 30.18 -14.08
CA THR A 209 -6.08 31.50 -14.70
C THR A 209 -5.40 31.61 -16.07
N GLY A 210 -4.72 30.55 -16.54
CA GLY A 210 -4.03 30.53 -17.83
C GLY A 210 -2.67 31.25 -17.81
N GLN A 211 -2.13 31.55 -16.63
CA GLN A 211 -0.78 32.11 -16.52
C GLN A 211 0.27 30.99 -16.46
N LEU A 212 1.35 31.16 -17.22
CA LEU A 212 2.54 30.31 -17.13
C LEU A 212 3.27 30.63 -15.82
N GLY A 213 3.07 29.80 -14.81
CA GLY A 213 3.85 29.87 -13.58
C GLY A 213 5.21 29.20 -13.79
N PHE A 214 6.29 29.92 -13.50
CA PHE A 214 7.61 29.32 -13.30
C PHE A 214 7.82 29.16 -11.79
N ALA A 215 7.97 27.92 -11.32
CA ALA A 215 8.48 27.63 -9.99
C ALA A 215 10.02 27.66 -10.06
N PHE A 216 10.65 28.56 -9.29
CA PHE A 216 12.10 28.65 -9.11
C PHE A 216 12.54 27.84 -7.90
#